data_AF-A0A819HVY6-F1
#
_entry.id   AF-A0A819HVY6-F1
#
_cell.length_a   1.000
_cell.length_b   1.000
_cell.length_c   1.000
_cell.angle_alpha   90.00
_cell.angle_beta   90.00
_cell.angle_gamma   90.00
#
_symmetry.space_group_name_H-M   'P 1'
#
loop_
_entity.id
_entity.type
_entity.pdbx_description
1 polymer ?
#
loop_
_entity_poly.entity_id
_entity_poly.type
_entity_poly.pdbx_seq_one_letter_code
_entity_poly.pdbx_strand_id
1 'polypeptide(L)'
;MAPTTFSNKFTDTIAAAHLAVENEENIVEANSTPSSSGNYEPIPNAYLIEFDLLKNVKNVEQTIVEFLESSHGIRQSTIRMRQIISSSLFNGASFSVDSEHSIKMIESIPNVIAVYPVYSIPAPDPLKNYIPLERNADDDETHLVISHDLTGVDQVHQEMKVFGNGVRVAVIDTGVDYSHPALGGCFGGQCKVGFGYDFVGNEYSAGNPIPIPDDDPMDNCSASSHGTHVAGIVAANGTGITQAGFIPFQPFLGVAPQATIGAYRVFGCAGDTTSSDVMTAAIYRAFDDKADIITMSVGSAGAYTERSDMIAAQRVSEQGVYLTFSFGNAGSMGLQTCGSPSISPGAIAVASIDNLHAAQLQLFTPDNETIFYLPGTAFGGWQTTVQSIIIVNGEFFVR
;
A
#
# COMPACT_ATOMS: atom_id res chain seq x y z
N MET A 1 -29.91 1.63 -20.65
CA MET A 1 -29.67 0.17 -20.54
C MET A 1 -28.47 0.01 -19.63
N ALA A 2 -28.70 -0.44 -18.38
CA ALA A 2 -27.68 -0.58 -17.36
C ALA A 2 -26.87 -1.89 -17.57
N PRO A 3 -25.58 -1.95 -17.20
CA PRO A 3 -24.80 -3.18 -17.26
C PRO A 3 -25.01 -3.97 -15.96
N THR A 4 -26.00 -4.86 -15.94
CA THR A 4 -26.38 -5.69 -14.77
C THR A 4 -25.70 -7.06 -14.74
N THR A 5 -24.69 -7.31 -15.55
CA THR A 5 -24.15 -8.68 -15.74
C THR A 5 -22.87 -9.00 -14.97
N PHE A 6 -22.15 -8.01 -14.43
CA PHE A 6 -20.93 -8.26 -13.64
C PHE A 6 -21.19 -8.40 -12.13
N SER A 7 -22.23 -7.71 -11.62
CA SER A 7 -22.60 -7.68 -10.20
C SER A 7 -23.02 -9.03 -9.62
N ASN A 8 -23.58 -9.93 -10.43
CA ASN A 8 -24.20 -11.17 -9.93
C ASN A 8 -23.22 -12.34 -9.79
N LYS A 9 -22.06 -12.32 -10.44
CA LYS A 9 -21.08 -13.43 -10.33
C LYS A 9 -20.15 -13.30 -9.12
N PHE A 10 -19.94 -12.08 -8.63
CA PHE A 10 -19.05 -11.83 -7.49
C PHE A 10 -19.76 -12.03 -6.14
N THR A 11 -21.06 -11.74 -6.07
CA THR A 11 -21.89 -11.96 -4.87
C THR A 11 -22.04 -13.44 -4.52
N ASP A 12 -22.16 -14.31 -5.54
CA ASP A 12 -22.27 -15.76 -5.34
C ASP A 12 -20.97 -16.39 -4.78
N THR A 13 -19.82 -15.76 -5.03
CA THR A 13 -18.51 -16.26 -4.53
C THR A 13 -18.30 -15.91 -3.05
N ILE A 14 -18.80 -14.76 -2.59
CA ILE A 14 -18.70 -14.32 -1.18
C ILE A 14 -19.70 -15.09 -0.30
N ALA A 15 -20.88 -15.42 -0.81
CA ALA A 15 -21.89 -16.18 -0.06
C ALA A 15 -21.43 -17.61 0.31
N ALA A 16 -20.58 -18.23 -0.52
CA ALA A 16 -20.00 -19.54 -0.23
C ALA A 16 -18.93 -19.50 0.88
N ALA A 17 -18.22 -18.38 1.03
CA ALA A 17 -17.18 -18.21 2.07
C ALA A 17 -17.77 -17.98 3.48
N HIS A 18 -19.01 -17.48 3.58
CA HIS A 18 -19.63 -17.15 4.87
C HIS A 18 -20.14 -18.37 5.67
N LEU A 19 -20.24 -19.55 5.04
CA LEU A 19 -20.78 -20.77 5.65
C LEU A 19 -19.73 -21.68 6.33
N ALA A 20 -18.44 -21.29 6.30
CA ALA A 20 -17.34 -22.13 6.80
C ALA A 20 -16.79 -21.71 8.18
N VAL A 21 -17.34 -20.68 8.83
CA VAL A 21 -16.81 -20.13 10.09
C VAL A 21 -17.85 -20.25 11.22
N GLU A 22 -18.22 -21.48 11.56
CA GLU A 22 -18.89 -21.78 12.82
C GLU A 22 -18.26 -23.04 13.41
N ASN A 23 -17.19 -22.87 14.18
CA ASN A 23 -16.77 -23.69 15.33
C ASN A 23 -15.27 -23.43 15.61
N GLU A 24 -14.97 -22.75 16.71
CA GLU A 24 -14.02 -23.24 17.73
C GLU A 24 -13.82 -22.18 18.84
N GLU A 25 -14.30 -22.52 20.03
CA GLU A 25 -14.04 -21.84 21.29
C GLU A 25 -12.73 -22.37 21.89
N ASN A 26 -11.71 -21.52 22.09
CA ASN A 26 -10.77 -21.56 23.22
C ASN A 26 -9.66 -20.50 23.04
N ILE A 27 -9.70 -19.42 23.82
CA ILE A 27 -8.66 -18.39 23.88
C ILE A 27 -8.03 -18.43 25.28
N VAL A 28 -6.71 -18.62 25.36
CA VAL A 28 -5.92 -18.48 26.60
C VAL A 28 -4.87 -17.40 26.35
N GLU A 29 -4.84 -16.37 27.21
CA GLU A 29 -3.93 -15.21 27.13
C GLU A 29 -2.49 -15.55 27.53
N ALA A 30 -1.49 -14.99 26.82
CA ALA A 30 -0.10 -14.99 27.26
C ALA A 30 0.60 -13.65 26.96
N ASN A 31 1.36 -13.18 27.96
CA ASN A 31 2.09 -11.92 28.01
C ASN A 31 3.43 -11.96 27.26
N SER A 32 3.69 -10.98 26.40
CA SER A 32 5.06 -10.58 26.00
C SER A 32 5.14 -9.08 25.70
N THR A 33 6.27 -8.47 26.07
CA THR A 33 6.56 -7.03 26.02
C THR A 33 6.57 -6.45 24.60
N PRO A 34 5.98 -5.26 24.34
CA PRO A 34 5.82 -4.70 23.00
C PRO A 34 7.14 -4.10 22.48
N SER A 35 7.53 -4.42 21.25
CA SER A 35 8.47 -3.61 20.47
C SER A 35 7.75 -2.36 19.96
N SER A 36 8.34 -1.19 20.10
CA SER A 36 7.75 0.11 19.75
C SER A 36 7.56 0.28 18.23
N SER A 37 6.48 -0.27 17.66
CA SER A 37 5.94 0.20 16.39
C SER A 37 5.30 1.56 16.63
N GLY A 38 5.82 2.60 15.98
CA GLY A 38 5.47 4.00 16.24
C GLY A 38 3.97 4.28 16.08
N ASN A 39 3.38 4.88 17.12
CA ASN A 39 2.05 5.47 17.02
C ASN A 39 2.02 6.55 15.93
N TYR A 40 0.84 6.81 15.36
CA TYR A 40 0.64 7.98 14.53
C TYR A 40 0.89 9.25 15.32
N GLU A 41 1.98 9.94 15.03
CA GLU A 41 2.32 11.21 15.66
C GLU A 41 1.92 12.36 14.72
N PRO A 42 1.17 13.36 15.21
CA PRO A 42 0.87 14.54 14.41
C PRO A 42 2.17 15.27 14.06
N ILE A 43 2.35 15.62 12.80
CA ILE A 43 3.46 16.47 12.36
C ILE A 43 3.17 17.89 12.89
N PRO A 44 4.02 18.45 13.76
CA PRO A 44 3.74 19.73 14.38
C PRO A 44 3.51 20.83 13.34
N ASN A 45 2.45 21.61 13.55
CA ASN A 45 2.11 22.77 12.72
C ASN A 45 1.90 22.47 11.22
N ALA A 46 1.59 21.22 10.87
CA ALA A 46 1.28 20.83 9.50
C ALA A 46 -0.22 20.53 9.36
N TYR A 47 -0.83 21.11 8.32
CA TYR A 47 -2.28 21.07 8.11
C TYR A 47 -2.59 20.87 6.64
N LEU A 48 -3.56 19.99 6.35
CA LEU A 48 -4.23 19.90 5.06
C LEU A 48 -5.57 20.62 5.16
N ILE A 49 -5.81 21.57 4.27
CA ILE A 49 -7.09 22.30 4.21
C ILE A 49 -7.87 21.93 2.96
N GLU A 50 -9.19 21.81 3.12
CA GLU A 50 -10.14 21.57 2.04
C GLU A 50 -10.94 22.85 1.76
N PHE A 51 -11.01 23.24 0.49
CA PHE A 51 -11.79 24.36 0.00
C PHE A 51 -13.10 23.90 -0.65
N ASP A 52 -14.12 24.75 -0.58
CA ASP A 52 -15.39 24.55 -1.28
C ASP A 52 -15.19 24.47 -2.81
N LEU A 53 -15.47 23.28 -3.38
CA LEU A 53 -15.40 23.00 -4.81
C LEU A 53 -16.30 23.91 -5.65
N LEU A 54 -17.42 24.40 -5.11
CA LEU A 54 -18.36 25.28 -5.81
C LEU A 54 -17.83 26.71 -5.98
N LYS A 55 -16.83 27.10 -5.19
CA LYS A 55 -16.26 28.46 -5.20
C LYS A 55 -15.09 28.61 -6.17
N ASN A 56 -14.67 27.53 -6.85
CA ASN A 56 -13.60 27.48 -7.86
C ASN A 56 -12.39 28.37 -7.49
N VAL A 57 -11.76 28.05 -6.36
CA VAL A 57 -10.54 28.73 -5.89
C VAL A 57 -9.40 28.37 -6.85
N LYS A 58 -9.15 29.24 -7.83
CA LYS A 58 -8.18 29.00 -8.92
C LYS A 58 -6.73 28.85 -8.47
N ASN A 59 -6.37 29.40 -7.31
CA ASN A 59 -5.03 29.32 -6.75
C ASN A 59 -5.09 29.16 -5.22
N VAL A 60 -5.22 27.91 -4.77
CA VAL A 60 -5.32 27.57 -3.34
C VAL A 60 -4.07 27.97 -2.56
N GLU A 61 -2.88 27.80 -3.15
CA GLU A 61 -1.61 28.19 -2.53
C GLU A 61 -1.55 29.70 -2.28
N GLN A 62 -1.81 30.49 -3.32
CA GLN A 62 -1.80 31.94 -3.20
C GLN A 62 -2.84 32.43 -2.19
N THR A 63 -4.02 31.81 -2.17
CA THR A 63 -5.08 32.14 -1.19
C THR A 63 -4.62 31.92 0.25
N ILE A 64 -3.91 30.82 0.51
CA ILE A 64 -3.35 30.51 1.85
C ILE A 64 -2.29 31.53 2.22
N VAL A 65 -1.30 31.73 1.34
CA VAL A 65 -0.16 32.61 1.60
C VAL A 65 -0.62 34.04 1.86
N GLU A 66 -1.47 34.59 0.99
CA GLU A 66 -2.00 35.95 1.12
C GLU A 66 -2.84 36.12 2.39
N PHE A 67 -3.68 35.15 2.74
CA PHE A 67 -4.50 35.24 3.95
C PHE A 67 -3.66 35.21 5.23
N LEU A 68 -2.74 34.25 5.33
CA LEU A 68 -1.89 34.09 6.51
C LEU A 68 -0.94 35.29 6.71
N GLU A 69 -0.46 35.89 5.62
CA GLU A 69 0.35 37.11 5.66
C GLU A 69 -0.49 38.33 6.07
N SER A 70 -1.59 38.58 5.37
CA SER A 70 -2.39 39.80 5.54
C SER A 70 -3.19 39.85 6.84
N SER A 71 -3.81 38.74 7.22
CA SER A 71 -4.77 38.70 8.34
C SER A 71 -4.09 38.41 9.67
N HIS A 72 -2.88 37.86 9.63
CA HIS A 72 -2.23 37.32 10.82
C HIS A 72 -0.72 37.57 10.92
N GLY A 73 -0.09 38.20 9.93
CA GLY A 73 1.32 38.56 9.97
C GLY A 73 2.28 37.38 9.92
N ILE A 74 1.83 36.20 9.46
CA ILE A 74 2.73 35.08 9.18
C ILE A 74 3.53 35.44 7.93
N ARG A 75 4.86 35.49 8.07
CA ARG A 75 5.73 35.77 6.92
C ARG A 75 5.62 34.63 5.92
N GLN A 76 5.49 34.94 4.64
CA GLN A 76 5.52 33.93 3.57
C GLN A 76 6.75 33.01 3.69
N SER A 77 7.90 33.53 4.12
CA SER A 77 9.13 32.77 4.32
C SER A 77 9.05 31.69 5.41
N THR A 78 8.00 31.63 6.22
CA THR A 78 7.79 30.59 7.25
C THR A 78 6.68 29.62 6.88
N ILE A 79 6.04 29.80 5.72
CA ILE A 79 5.05 28.87 5.18
C ILE A 79 5.80 27.90 4.25
N ARG A 80 5.57 26.60 4.43
CA ARG A 80 6.12 25.55 3.57
C ARG A 80 4.96 24.78 2.98
N MET A 81 4.75 24.92 1.68
CA MET A 81 3.79 24.08 0.98
C MET A 81 4.30 22.64 0.97
N ARG A 82 3.38 21.70 1.21
CA ARG A 82 3.65 20.27 1.24
C ARG A 82 2.98 19.58 0.06
N GLN A 83 1.68 19.78 -0.11
CA GLN A 83 0.89 19.15 -1.18
C GLN A 83 -0.13 20.13 -1.75
N ILE A 84 -0.44 20.01 -3.04
CA ILE A 84 -1.57 20.70 -3.68
C ILE A 84 -2.43 19.63 -4.33
N ILE A 85 -3.71 19.56 -3.93
CA ILE A 85 -4.63 18.52 -4.37
C ILE A 85 -5.75 19.19 -5.15
N SER A 86 -5.83 18.88 -6.44
CA SER A 86 -6.91 19.32 -7.32
C SER A 86 -7.57 18.11 -7.96
N SER A 87 -8.72 17.73 -7.41
CA SER A 87 -9.51 16.58 -7.83
C SER A 87 -10.98 16.97 -7.94
N SER A 88 -11.73 16.19 -8.72
CA SER A 88 -13.20 16.35 -8.76
C SER A 88 -13.88 16.03 -7.43
N LEU A 89 -13.20 15.35 -6.49
CA LEU A 89 -13.71 14.99 -5.16
C LEU A 89 -13.11 15.82 -4.02
N PHE A 90 -12.06 16.60 -4.30
CA PHE A 90 -11.31 17.35 -3.29
C PHE A 90 -10.50 18.47 -3.91
N ASN A 91 -10.58 19.66 -3.34
CA ASN A 91 -9.72 20.78 -3.73
C ASN A 91 -9.09 21.37 -2.48
N GLY A 92 -7.78 21.33 -2.38
CA GLY A 92 -7.10 21.67 -1.13
C GLY A 92 -5.60 21.79 -1.26
N ALA A 93 -4.97 22.20 -0.17
CA ALA A 93 -3.51 22.20 -0.08
C ALA A 93 -3.06 21.91 1.34
N SER A 94 -1.91 21.25 1.44
CA SER A 94 -1.22 20.99 2.69
C SER A 94 -0.03 21.93 2.83
N PHE A 95 0.19 22.44 4.04
CA PHE A 95 1.30 23.30 4.37
C PHE A 95 1.72 23.14 5.83
N SER A 96 2.95 23.54 6.14
CA SER A 96 3.43 23.69 7.51
C SER A 96 3.91 25.11 7.79
N VAL A 97 3.90 25.47 9.07
CA VAL A 97 4.33 26.79 9.57
C VAL A 97 5.31 26.67 10.73
N ASP A 98 6.31 27.55 10.79
CA ASP A 98 7.42 27.45 11.76
C ASP A 98 7.01 27.72 13.23
N SER A 99 5.82 28.28 13.48
CA SER A 99 5.32 28.59 14.82
C SER A 99 3.96 27.94 15.09
N GLU A 100 3.67 27.71 16.37
CA GLU A 100 2.37 27.20 16.80
C GLU A 100 1.27 28.23 16.51
N HIS A 101 0.20 27.76 15.87
CA HIS A 101 -0.97 28.58 15.53
C HIS A 101 -2.24 27.80 15.88
N SER A 102 -3.28 28.51 16.34
CA SER A 102 -4.55 27.88 16.67
C SER A 102 -5.25 27.38 15.39
N ILE A 103 -5.78 26.16 15.38
CA ILE A 103 -6.60 25.63 14.27
C ILE A 103 -7.71 26.60 13.83
N LYS A 104 -8.33 27.31 14.78
CA LYS A 104 -9.37 28.35 14.53
C LYS A 104 -8.94 29.45 13.56
N MET A 105 -7.66 29.76 13.53
CA MET A 105 -7.08 30.74 12.60
C MET A 105 -7.08 30.20 11.17
N ILE A 106 -6.69 28.94 11.01
CA ILE A 106 -6.63 28.26 9.72
C ILE A 106 -8.05 28.02 9.19
N GLU A 107 -8.98 27.66 10.07
CA GLU A 107 -10.42 27.55 9.76
C GLU A 107 -11.03 28.89 9.28
N SER A 108 -10.42 30.03 9.61
CA SER A 108 -10.90 31.35 9.18
C SER A 108 -10.46 31.74 7.78
N ILE A 109 -9.61 30.94 7.12
CA ILE A 109 -9.26 31.14 5.71
C ILE A 109 -10.55 31.09 4.87
N PRO A 110 -10.79 32.07 3.98
CA PRO A 110 -12.01 32.13 3.19
C PRO A 110 -12.26 30.86 2.37
N ASN A 111 -13.49 30.37 2.40
CA ASN A 111 -13.97 29.19 1.68
C ASN A 111 -13.36 27.84 2.11
N VAL A 112 -12.65 27.80 3.24
CA VAL A 112 -12.27 26.52 3.87
C VAL A 112 -13.51 25.86 4.46
N ILE A 113 -13.65 24.55 4.21
CA ILE A 113 -14.74 23.72 4.72
C ILE A 113 -14.26 22.67 5.72
N ALA A 114 -12.97 22.31 5.68
CA ALA A 114 -12.36 21.41 6.65
C ALA A 114 -10.86 21.67 6.79
N VAL A 115 -10.33 21.41 7.99
CA VAL A 115 -8.90 21.47 8.32
C VAL A 115 -8.53 20.14 8.97
N TYR A 116 -7.51 19.48 8.43
CA TYR A 116 -7.03 18.18 8.88
C TYR A 116 -5.60 18.35 9.43
N PRO A 117 -5.32 17.94 10.67
CA PRO A 117 -3.95 17.77 11.13
C PRO A 117 -3.24 16.73 10.25
N VAL A 118 -1.96 16.95 9.96
CA VAL A 118 -1.14 15.99 9.22
C VAL A 118 -0.51 15.01 10.21
N TYR A 119 -0.63 13.72 9.93
CA TYR A 119 -0.04 12.65 10.75
C TYR A 119 1.13 12.00 10.02
N SER A 120 2.18 11.70 10.76
CA SER A 120 3.29 10.84 10.32
C SER A 120 2.83 9.38 10.29
N ILE A 121 3.20 8.66 9.24
CA ILE A 121 2.88 7.25 9.03
C ILE A 121 4.21 6.52 8.87
N PRO A 122 4.60 5.61 9.78
CA PRO A 122 5.84 4.86 9.63
C PRO A 122 5.76 3.92 8.43
N ALA A 123 6.91 3.67 7.80
CA ALA A 123 7.01 2.61 6.81
C ALA A 123 6.86 1.23 7.48
N PRO A 124 6.37 0.21 6.76
CA PRO A 124 6.39 -1.15 7.26
C PRO A 124 7.83 -1.61 7.54
N ASP A 125 8.09 -2.11 8.75
CA ASP A 125 9.40 -2.65 9.10
C ASP A 125 9.65 -3.98 8.39
N PRO A 126 10.75 -4.13 7.62
CA PRO A 126 11.14 -5.41 7.11
C PRO A 126 11.53 -6.35 8.27
N LEU A 127 10.99 -7.57 8.32
CA LEU A 127 11.60 -8.67 9.06
C LEU A 127 12.94 -9.00 8.39
N LYS A 128 14.03 -8.64 9.06
CA LYS A 128 15.42 -8.79 8.57
C LYS A 128 16.06 -10.12 8.95
N ASN A 129 15.41 -10.94 9.78
CA ASN A 129 15.97 -12.17 10.34
C ASN A 129 15.16 -13.42 9.95
N TYR A 130 15.87 -14.46 9.52
CA TYR A 130 15.37 -15.81 9.30
C TYR A 130 14.97 -16.46 10.63
N ILE A 131 13.70 -16.82 10.82
CA ILE A 131 13.24 -17.67 11.93
C ILE A 131 13.28 -19.12 11.45
N PRO A 132 14.13 -20.00 12.02
CA PRO A 132 14.11 -21.42 11.68
C PRO A 132 12.78 -22.02 12.12
N LEU A 133 12.02 -22.60 11.19
CA LEU A 133 10.80 -23.35 11.52
C LEU A 133 11.19 -24.68 12.19
N GLU A 134 10.66 -24.95 13.38
CA GLU A 134 10.79 -26.26 14.02
C GLU A 134 9.92 -27.29 13.28
N ARG A 135 10.54 -28.38 12.83
CA ARG A 135 9.86 -29.49 12.15
C ARG A 135 9.30 -30.48 13.18
N ASN A 136 7.99 -30.74 13.15
CA ASN A 136 7.45 -32.01 13.64
C ASN A 136 7.44 -33.03 12.50
N ALA A 137 7.97 -34.23 12.75
CA ALA A 137 8.29 -35.21 11.72
C ALA A 137 7.12 -36.08 11.24
N ASP A 138 5.92 -35.90 11.82
CA ASP A 138 4.79 -36.83 11.66
C ASP A 138 3.59 -36.28 10.87
N ASP A 139 3.65 -35.06 10.32
CA ASP A 139 2.58 -34.49 9.48
C ASP A 139 3.01 -34.49 8.00
N ASP A 140 2.43 -35.40 7.21
CA ASP A 140 2.77 -35.64 5.80
C ASP A 140 1.88 -34.86 4.81
N GLU A 141 1.13 -33.86 5.30
CA GLU A 141 0.28 -33.03 4.44
C GLU A 141 0.61 -31.53 4.60
N THR A 142 1.39 -31.01 3.65
CA THR A 142 1.60 -29.56 3.47
C THR A 142 0.61 -29.05 2.42
N HIS A 143 -0.34 -28.23 2.83
CA HIS A 143 -1.46 -27.77 1.97
C HIS A 143 -1.23 -26.41 1.26
N LEU A 144 -0.15 -25.66 1.54
CA LEU A 144 -0.02 -24.26 1.12
C LEU A 144 1.27 -23.99 0.30
N VAL A 145 1.56 -24.79 -0.73
CA VAL A 145 2.82 -24.68 -1.50
C VAL A 145 2.81 -23.51 -2.49
N ILE A 146 1.65 -23.02 -2.96
CA ILE A 146 1.57 -21.97 -4.00
C ILE A 146 0.40 -21.00 -3.72
N SER A 147 0.69 -19.71 -3.56
CA SER A 147 -0.31 -18.65 -3.27
C SER A 147 -1.43 -18.57 -4.30
N HIS A 148 -1.14 -18.87 -5.57
CA HIS A 148 -2.15 -18.86 -6.63
C HIS A 148 -3.19 -19.97 -6.45
N ASP A 149 -2.78 -21.15 -5.97
CA ASP A 149 -3.67 -22.30 -5.77
C ASP A 149 -4.65 -22.03 -4.63
N LEU A 150 -4.14 -21.44 -3.53
CA LEU A 150 -4.95 -21.09 -2.36
C LEU A 150 -5.99 -20.03 -2.63
N THR A 151 -5.69 -19.15 -3.57
CA THR A 151 -6.54 -18.01 -3.92
C THR A 151 -7.43 -18.31 -5.12
N GLY A 152 -7.30 -19.50 -5.73
CA GLY A 152 -7.96 -19.87 -6.98
C GLY A 152 -7.50 -19.05 -8.19
N VAL A 153 -6.41 -18.29 -8.08
CA VAL A 153 -5.83 -17.53 -9.20
C VAL A 153 -5.35 -18.48 -10.30
N ASP A 154 -4.84 -19.63 -9.91
CA ASP A 154 -4.47 -20.72 -10.82
C ASP A 154 -5.69 -21.17 -11.66
N GLN A 155 -6.85 -21.38 -11.03
CA GLN A 155 -8.09 -21.76 -11.71
C GLN A 155 -8.58 -20.64 -12.63
N VAL A 156 -8.51 -19.37 -12.20
CA VAL A 156 -8.85 -18.22 -13.04
C VAL A 156 -7.95 -18.15 -14.29
N HIS A 157 -6.64 -18.36 -14.14
CA HIS A 157 -5.69 -18.36 -15.26
C HIS A 157 -5.88 -19.57 -16.18
N GLN A 158 -6.09 -20.76 -15.60
CA GLN A 158 -6.15 -22.02 -16.35
C GLN A 158 -7.51 -22.24 -17.02
N GLU A 159 -8.61 -22.01 -16.32
CA GLU A 159 -9.96 -22.31 -16.78
C GLU A 159 -10.59 -21.12 -17.49
N MET A 160 -10.47 -19.92 -16.90
CA MET A 160 -11.15 -18.72 -17.40
C MET A 160 -10.30 -17.91 -18.39
N LYS A 161 -8.99 -18.15 -18.44
CA LYS A 161 -8.03 -17.41 -19.27
C LYS A 161 -8.06 -15.89 -19.03
N VAL A 162 -8.28 -15.47 -17.78
CA VAL A 162 -8.33 -14.07 -17.37
C VAL A 162 -7.03 -13.70 -16.67
N PHE A 163 -6.40 -12.61 -17.10
CA PHE A 163 -5.09 -12.15 -16.59
C PHE A 163 -5.05 -10.66 -16.23
N GLY A 164 -6.21 -10.01 -16.14
CA GLY A 164 -6.32 -8.57 -15.79
C GLY A 164 -6.16 -7.59 -16.94
N ASN A 165 -6.29 -8.02 -18.19
CA ASN A 165 -6.22 -7.12 -19.35
C ASN A 165 -7.24 -5.98 -19.25
N GLY A 166 -6.79 -4.74 -19.45
CA GLY A 166 -7.61 -3.54 -19.39
C GLY A 166 -7.88 -3.01 -17.97
N VAL A 167 -7.43 -3.71 -16.92
CA VAL A 167 -7.52 -3.27 -15.53
C VAL A 167 -6.31 -2.39 -15.18
N ARG A 168 -6.56 -1.29 -14.49
CA ARG A 168 -5.55 -0.34 -14.02
C ARG A 168 -5.43 -0.39 -12.50
N VAL A 169 -4.26 -0.75 -12.00
CA VAL A 169 -3.99 -0.91 -10.56
C VAL A 169 -2.96 0.10 -10.11
N ALA A 170 -3.36 1.03 -9.25
CA ALA A 170 -2.47 2.00 -8.61
C ALA A 170 -1.82 1.38 -7.36
N VAL A 171 -0.49 1.38 -7.32
CA VAL A 171 0.33 0.97 -6.18
C VAL A 171 0.86 2.24 -5.52
N ILE A 172 0.34 2.58 -4.34
CA ILE A 172 0.80 3.71 -3.53
C ILE A 172 1.77 3.18 -2.47
N ASP A 173 3.07 3.38 -2.67
CA ASP A 173 4.14 2.74 -1.90
C ASP A 173 5.50 3.48 -2.03
N THR A 174 6.65 2.81 -1.88
CA THR A 174 8.01 3.36 -2.02
C THR A 174 8.38 3.80 -3.45
N GLY A 175 7.45 3.67 -4.39
CA GLY A 175 7.72 3.75 -5.82
C GLY A 175 7.82 2.36 -6.44
N VAL A 176 8.10 2.31 -7.74
CA VAL A 176 8.26 1.03 -8.46
C VAL A 176 9.50 1.12 -9.34
N ASP A 177 10.39 0.14 -9.24
CA ASP A 177 11.44 -0.08 -10.22
C ASP A 177 10.82 -0.61 -11.51
N TYR A 178 10.34 0.31 -12.33
CA TYR A 178 9.75 0.01 -13.62
C TYR A 178 10.80 -0.45 -14.65
N SER A 179 12.11 -0.33 -14.35
CA SER A 179 13.17 -0.88 -15.19
C SER A 179 13.32 -2.39 -15.04
N HIS A 180 12.71 -2.98 -14.00
CA HIS A 180 12.74 -4.41 -13.77
C HIS A 180 12.11 -5.18 -14.95
N PRO A 181 12.79 -6.19 -15.54
CA PRO A 181 12.30 -6.90 -16.73
C PRO A 181 10.92 -7.55 -16.54
N ALA A 182 10.63 -8.09 -15.35
CA ALA A 182 9.31 -8.67 -15.04
C ALA A 182 8.19 -7.64 -14.95
N LEU A 183 8.52 -6.35 -14.82
CA LEU A 183 7.59 -5.22 -14.83
C LEU A 183 7.66 -4.43 -16.15
N GLY A 184 8.21 -5.03 -17.22
CA GLY A 184 8.20 -4.50 -18.58
C GLY A 184 9.37 -3.60 -18.95
N GLY A 185 10.20 -3.17 -17.99
CA GLY A 185 11.44 -2.45 -18.26
C GLY A 185 11.29 -1.01 -18.77
N CYS A 186 10.12 -0.38 -18.61
CA CYS A 186 9.88 1.00 -19.02
C CYS A 186 8.72 1.65 -18.25
N PHE A 187 8.64 2.98 -18.33
CA PHE A 187 7.58 3.81 -17.75
C PHE A 187 6.83 4.63 -18.81
N GLY A 188 5.51 4.76 -18.65
CA GLY A 188 4.64 5.60 -19.49
C GLY A 188 3.59 4.80 -20.26
N GLY A 189 2.70 5.47 -20.99
CA GLY A 189 1.43 4.90 -21.44
C GLY A 189 1.45 3.67 -22.38
N GLN A 190 2.63 3.19 -22.80
CA GLN A 190 2.80 1.93 -23.57
C GLN A 190 3.50 0.84 -22.76
N CYS A 191 3.81 1.11 -21.50
CA CYS A 191 4.54 0.24 -20.59
C CYS A 191 3.59 -0.45 -19.61
N LYS A 192 4.07 -1.52 -18.99
CA LYS A 192 3.39 -2.22 -17.89
C LYS A 192 3.17 -1.27 -16.72
N VAL A 193 4.19 -0.48 -16.35
CA VAL A 193 4.04 0.67 -15.45
C VAL A 193 3.66 1.89 -16.30
N GLY A 194 2.36 2.13 -16.44
CA GLY A 194 1.80 2.99 -17.47
C GLY A 194 1.68 4.46 -17.11
N PHE A 195 1.59 4.75 -15.81
CA PHE A 195 1.32 6.08 -15.25
C PHE A 195 1.80 6.12 -13.80
N GLY A 196 1.88 7.30 -13.20
CA GLY A 196 2.41 7.43 -11.85
C GLY A 196 2.88 8.84 -11.50
N TYR A 197 3.34 9.03 -10.28
CA TYR A 197 3.84 10.30 -9.75
C TYR A 197 4.67 10.09 -8.48
N ASP A 198 5.70 10.91 -8.25
CA ASP A 198 6.41 10.99 -6.97
C ASP A 198 5.91 12.18 -6.15
N PHE A 199 5.38 11.89 -4.96
CA PHE A 199 4.84 12.92 -4.07
C PHE A 199 5.87 13.50 -3.10
N VAL A 200 7.06 12.90 -2.98
CA VAL A 200 7.95 13.16 -1.85
C VAL A 200 9.40 13.40 -2.24
N GLY A 201 9.90 12.77 -3.29
CA GLY A 201 11.29 12.85 -3.69
C GLY A 201 12.24 12.05 -2.77
N ASN A 202 13.50 11.95 -3.21
CA ASN A 202 14.50 11.08 -2.59
C ASN A 202 14.86 11.44 -1.14
N GLU A 203 14.95 12.73 -0.82
CA GLU A 203 15.43 13.21 0.48
C GLU A 203 14.35 13.22 1.57
N TYR A 204 13.12 12.81 1.25
CA TYR A 204 12.03 12.78 2.20
C TYR A 204 12.27 11.72 3.29
N SER A 205 12.16 12.13 4.55
CA SER A 205 12.38 11.26 5.71
C SER A 205 11.77 11.86 6.98
N ALA A 206 11.83 11.15 8.11
CA ALA A 206 11.42 11.70 9.40
C ALA A 206 12.26 12.93 9.80
N GLY A 207 13.54 12.97 9.40
CA GLY A 207 14.44 14.11 9.62
C GLY A 207 14.27 15.25 8.63
N ASN A 208 13.65 14.99 7.48
CA ASN A 208 13.37 15.98 6.44
C ASN A 208 11.95 15.76 5.88
N PRO A 209 10.90 16.17 6.61
CA PRO A 209 9.52 15.84 6.28
C PRO A 209 8.92 16.77 5.22
N ILE A 210 9.72 17.55 4.48
CA ILE A 210 9.22 18.44 3.42
C ILE A 210 9.33 17.72 2.07
N PRO A 211 8.20 17.40 1.40
CA PRO A 211 8.20 16.71 0.12
C PRO A 211 8.71 17.59 -1.03
N ILE A 212 9.41 16.98 -1.98
CA ILE A 212 9.83 17.57 -3.25
C ILE A 212 9.30 16.68 -4.38
N PRO A 213 8.05 16.88 -4.80
CA PRO A 213 7.39 16.00 -5.77
C PRO A 213 7.92 16.20 -7.19
N ASP A 214 7.87 15.13 -7.99
CA ASP A 214 8.19 15.13 -9.41
C ASP A 214 7.42 14.04 -10.19
N ASP A 215 7.59 13.98 -11.51
CA ASP A 215 6.84 13.08 -12.38
C ASP A 215 7.43 11.65 -12.48
N ASP A 216 8.52 11.34 -11.77
CA ASP A 216 9.23 10.05 -11.86
C ASP A 216 9.05 9.18 -10.60
N PRO A 217 8.12 8.21 -10.60
CA PRO A 217 7.84 7.36 -9.43
C PRO A 217 8.86 6.21 -9.25
N MET A 218 10.03 6.29 -9.89
CA MET A 218 11.07 5.27 -9.82
C MET A 218 11.48 5.00 -8.37
N ASP A 219 11.54 3.72 -7.99
CA ASP A 219 12.22 3.30 -6.76
C ASP A 219 13.70 3.00 -7.08
N ASN A 220 14.55 4.02 -7.01
CA ASN A 220 15.98 3.95 -7.32
C ASN A 220 16.89 3.89 -6.09
N CYS A 221 16.30 3.70 -4.91
CA CYS A 221 16.93 4.10 -3.67
C CYS A 221 16.95 3.05 -2.58
N SER A 222 16.05 2.07 -2.65
CA SER A 222 15.83 1.17 -1.54
C SER A 222 16.62 -0.14 -1.72
N ALA A 223 17.43 -0.49 -0.72
CA ALA A 223 17.85 -1.89 -0.51
C ALA A 223 16.66 -2.81 -0.14
N SER A 224 15.49 -2.20 -0.01
CA SER A 224 14.21 -2.70 0.46
C SER A 224 13.10 -2.09 -0.42
N SER A 225 13.11 -2.36 -1.74
CA SER A 225 12.09 -1.90 -2.72
C SER A 225 10.71 -2.55 -2.53
N HIS A 226 9.99 -2.07 -1.51
CA HIS A 226 8.70 -2.61 -1.10
C HIS A 226 7.64 -2.46 -2.21
N GLY A 227 7.51 -1.26 -2.79
CA GLY A 227 6.55 -1.02 -3.86
C GLY A 227 6.82 -1.85 -5.13
N THR A 228 8.09 -2.10 -5.46
CA THR A 228 8.47 -3.03 -6.55
C THR A 228 8.03 -4.45 -6.26
N HIS A 229 8.20 -4.91 -5.02
CA HIS A 229 7.74 -6.24 -4.59
C HIS A 229 6.22 -6.35 -4.68
N VAL A 230 5.48 -5.35 -4.16
CA VAL A 230 4.02 -5.27 -4.25
C VAL A 230 3.55 -5.28 -5.70
N ALA A 231 4.12 -4.43 -6.55
CA ALA A 231 3.81 -4.40 -7.99
C ALA A 231 4.10 -5.75 -8.67
N GLY A 232 5.13 -6.46 -8.20
CA GLY A 232 5.48 -7.80 -8.65
C GLY A 232 4.38 -8.82 -8.38
N ILE A 233 3.89 -8.88 -7.13
CA ILE A 233 2.75 -9.73 -6.74
C ILE A 233 1.52 -9.42 -7.60
N VAL A 234 1.24 -8.13 -7.83
CA VAL A 234 0.06 -7.71 -8.58
C VAL A 234 0.17 -8.11 -10.05
N ALA A 235 1.26 -7.78 -10.74
CA ALA A 235 1.26 -7.81 -12.21
C ALA A 235 2.58 -8.19 -12.88
N ALA A 236 3.58 -8.73 -12.17
CA ALA A 236 4.80 -9.17 -12.83
C ALA A 236 4.53 -10.29 -13.83
N ASN A 237 5.34 -10.32 -14.88
CA ASN A 237 5.47 -11.47 -15.76
C ASN A 237 6.94 -11.87 -15.84
N GLY A 238 7.31 -12.86 -15.03
CA GLY A 238 8.64 -13.45 -15.02
C GLY A 238 8.85 -14.56 -16.05
N THR A 239 7.86 -14.86 -16.90
CA THR A 239 7.95 -15.97 -17.84
C THR A 239 8.84 -15.63 -19.03
N GLY A 240 9.74 -16.54 -19.39
CA GLY A 240 10.59 -16.38 -20.58
C GLY A 240 11.64 -15.26 -20.49
N ILE A 241 11.90 -14.70 -19.32
CA ILE A 241 12.97 -13.71 -19.14
C ILE A 241 14.33 -14.41 -19.18
N THR A 242 15.12 -14.09 -20.21
CA THR A 242 16.49 -14.60 -20.40
C THR A 242 17.54 -13.49 -20.42
N GLN A 243 17.16 -12.26 -20.06
CA GLN A 243 18.03 -11.09 -20.10
C GLN A 243 19.09 -11.16 -19.00
N ALA A 244 20.33 -10.82 -19.34
CA ALA A 244 21.39 -10.66 -18.34
C ALA A 244 21.04 -9.50 -17.38
N GLY A 245 21.02 -9.77 -16.08
CA GLY A 245 20.65 -8.80 -15.03
C GLY A 245 19.55 -9.33 -14.09
N PHE A 246 18.58 -10.09 -14.62
CA PHE A 246 17.58 -10.79 -13.84
C PHE A 246 17.11 -12.03 -14.62
N ILE A 247 17.45 -13.22 -14.11
CA ILE A 247 16.91 -14.49 -14.59
C ILE A 247 16.23 -15.13 -13.38
N PRO A 248 14.89 -15.29 -13.40
CA PRO A 248 14.21 -15.84 -12.26
C PRO A 248 14.56 -17.31 -12.08
N PHE A 249 14.68 -17.76 -10.83
CA PHE A 249 14.99 -19.15 -10.51
C PHE A 249 13.95 -20.12 -11.11
N GLN A 250 12.68 -19.71 -11.11
CA GLN A 250 11.59 -20.37 -11.82
C GLN A 250 10.72 -19.30 -12.51
N PRO A 251 10.11 -19.61 -13.67
CA PRO A 251 9.09 -18.75 -14.26
C PRO A 251 7.96 -18.48 -13.26
N PHE A 252 7.51 -17.24 -13.19
CA PHE A 252 6.43 -16.83 -12.28
C PHE A 252 5.54 -15.77 -12.92
N LEU A 253 4.33 -15.64 -12.41
CA LEU A 253 3.37 -14.61 -12.77
C LEU A 253 2.86 -13.96 -11.49
N GLY A 254 2.59 -12.66 -11.54
CA GLY A 254 1.71 -12.02 -10.59
C GLY A 254 0.25 -12.42 -10.82
N VAL A 255 -0.66 -11.92 -9.98
CA VAL A 255 -2.08 -12.28 -10.03
C VAL A 255 -2.76 -11.80 -11.32
N ALA A 256 -2.44 -10.59 -11.76
CA ALA A 256 -2.99 -9.93 -12.93
C ALA A 256 -1.86 -9.49 -13.90
N PRO A 257 -1.17 -10.45 -14.56
CA PRO A 257 0.03 -10.16 -15.33
C PRO A 257 -0.24 -9.39 -16.64
N GLN A 258 -1.48 -9.07 -16.97
CA GLN A 258 -1.87 -8.18 -18.09
C GLN A 258 -2.48 -6.84 -17.62
N ALA A 259 -2.55 -6.58 -16.31
CA ALA A 259 -2.96 -5.28 -15.79
C ALA A 259 -1.88 -4.22 -16.04
N THR A 260 -2.31 -2.96 -16.13
CA THR A 260 -1.44 -1.78 -16.15
C THR A 260 -1.25 -1.29 -14.72
N ILE A 261 0.00 -1.11 -14.32
CA ILE A 261 0.38 -0.57 -13.01
C ILE A 261 0.48 0.96 -13.08
N GLY A 262 -0.12 1.63 -12.09
CA GLY A 262 0.16 3.02 -11.74
C GLY A 262 1.12 3.07 -10.55
N ALA A 263 2.28 3.70 -10.67
CA ALA A 263 3.25 3.78 -9.58
C ALA A 263 3.16 5.13 -8.86
N TYR A 264 2.81 5.14 -7.58
CA TYR A 264 2.69 6.36 -6.79
C TYR A 264 3.64 6.29 -5.60
N ARG A 265 4.70 7.09 -5.66
CA ARG A 265 5.76 7.08 -4.65
C ARG A 265 5.41 8.04 -3.52
N VAL A 266 5.35 7.51 -2.29
CA VAL A 266 5.00 8.25 -1.07
C VAL A 266 6.07 8.13 0.02
N PHE A 267 7.17 7.41 -0.22
CA PHE A 267 8.34 7.36 0.65
C PHE A 267 9.61 7.83 -0.06
N GLY A 268 10.46 8.55 0.68
CA GLY A 268 11.81 8.87 0.22
C GLY A 268 12.77 7.69 0.42
N CYS A 269 14.05 7.89 0.08
CA CYS A 269 15.07 6.84 0.07
C CYS A 269 15.41 6.31 1.47
N ALA A 270 15.16 7.10 2.51
CA ALA A 270 15.28 6.64 3.89
C ALA A 270 14.26 5.54 4.22
N GLY A 271 13.09 5.55 3.55
CA GLY A 271 12.04 4.56 3.72
C GLY A 271 11.53 4.44 5.15
N ASP A 272 11.57 5.52 5.94
CA ASP A 272 11.24 5.52 7.37
C ASP A 272 9.82 6.02 7.65
N THR A 273 9.32 6.96 6.84
CA THR A 273 8.00 7.56 7.06
C THR A 273 7.39 8.15 5.80
N THR A 274 6.06 8.27 5.81
CA THR A 274 5.23 9.09 4.93
C THR A 274 4.25 9.92 5.78
N SER A 275 3.31 10.63 5.17
CA SER A 275 2.35 11.47 5.90
C SER A 275 0.94 11.39 5.33
N SER A 276 -0.06 11.66 6.17
CA SER A 276 -1.47 11.52 5.80
C SER A 276 -1.87 12.43 4.63
N ASP A 277 -1.30 13.63 4.51
CA ASP A 277 -1.53 14.54 3.39
C ASP A 277 -0.92 14.02 2.07
N VAL A 278 0.28 13.44 2.13
CA VAL A 278 0.90 12.74 0.98
C VAL A 278 0.02 11.58 0.53
N MET A 279 -0.43 10.73 1.46
CA MET A 279 -1.32 9.61 1.16
C MET A 279 -2.66 10.08 0.56
N THR A 280 -3.22 11.16 1.11
CA THR A 280 -4.44 11.79 0.59
C THR A 280 -4.26 12.26 -0.85
N ALA A 281 -3.15 12.94 -1.14
CA ALA A 281 -2.82 13.40 -2.49
C ALA A 281 -2.67 12.24 -3.47
N ALA A 282 -2.01 11.16 -3.06
CA ALA A 282 -1.84 9.94 -3.87
C ALA A 282 -3.16 9.24 -4.18
N ILE A 283 -4.07 9.10 -3.20
CA ILE A 283 -5.39 8.49 -3.39
C ILE A 283 -6.21 9.27 -4.43
N TYR A 284 -6.29 10.60 -4.30
CA TYR A 284 -7.05 11.42 -5.26
C TYR A 284 -6.41 11.44 -6.64
N ARG A 285 -5.07 11.49 -6.73
CA ARG A 285 -4.38 11.44 -8.02
C ARG A 285 -4.60 10.10 -8.72
N ALA A 286 -4.53 8.98 -8.00
CA ALA A 286 -4.82 7.67 -8.56
C ALA A 286 -6.26 7.55 -9.10
N PHE A 287 -7.22 8.13 -8.38
CA PHE A 287 -8.60 8.25 -8.86
C PHE A 287 -8.71 9.10 -10.13
N ASP A 288 -8.09 10.28 -10.16
CA ASP A 288 -8.17 11.17 -11.32
C ASP A 288 -7.46 10.59 -12.55
N ASP A 289 -6.38 9.85 -12.33
CA ASP A 289 -5.68 9.08 -13.35
C ASP A 289 -6.49 7.86 -13.83
N LYS A 290 -7.67 7.58 -13.26
CA LYS A 290 -8.60 6.48 -13.61
C LYS A 290 -8.06 5.09 -13.28
N ALA A 291 -7.52 4.92 -12.07
CA ALA A 291 -7.28 3.59 -11.51
C ALA A 291 -8.62 2.90 -11.20
N ASP A 292 -8.73 1.60 -11.52
CA ASP A 292 -9.86 0.76 -11.15
C ASP A 292 -9.70 0.20 -9.73
N ILE A 293 -8.44 -0.03 -9.34
CA ILE A 293 -8.03 -0.56 -8.04
C ILE A 293 -6.89 0.31 -7.50
N ILE A 294 -6.97 0.68 -6.22
CA ILE A 294 -5.89 1.37 -5.49
C ILE A 294 -5.47 0.45 -4.34
N THR A 295 -4.20 0.04 -4.36
CA THR A 295 -3.61 -0.79 -3.31
C THR A 295 -2.55 -0.01 -2.53
N MET A 296 -2.60 -0.13 -1.22
CA MET A 296 -1.71 0.57 -0.30
C MET A 296 -1.25 -0.41 0.78
N SER A 297 0.03 -0.78 0.73
CA SER A 297 0.64 -1.75 1.63
C SER A 297 1.23 -1.07 2.87
N VAL A 298 0.55 -0.05 3.38
CA VAL A 298 1.07 0.89 4.36
C VAL A 298 0.02 1.15 5.43
N GLY A 299 0.46 1.06 6.68
CA GLY A 299 -0.35 1.37 7.84
C GLY A 299 0.45 1.17 9.12
N SER A 300 0.01 1.83 10.18
CA SER A 300 0.45 1.62 11.56
C SER A 300 -0.75 1.30 12.46
N ALA A 301 -0.49 0.79 13.66
CA ALA A 301 -1.54 0.56 14.63
C ALA A 301 -2.21 1.87 15.07
N GLY A 302 -3.53 1.81 15.24
CA GLY A 302 -4.33 2.95 15.68
C GLY A 302 -5.38 3.33 14.65
N ALA A 303 -6.63 3.41 15.12
CA ALA A 303 -7.80 3.78 14.35
C ALA A 303 -8.12 5.26 14.56
N TYR A 304 -7.84 6.10 13.56
CA TYR A 304 -8.15 7.53 13.57
C TYR A 304 -9.07 7.88 12.41
N THR A 305 -10.38 7.89 12.68
CA THR A 305 -11.44 8.04 11.67
C THR A 305 -11.46 9.40 10.97
N GLU A 306 -10.87 10.41 11.59
CA GLU A 306 -10.83 11.81 11.15
C GLU A 306 -9.67 12.13 10.21
N ARG A 307 -8.79 11.15 9.95
CA ARG A 307 -7.64 11.35 9.06
C ARG A 307 -8.07 11.59 7.62
N SER A 308 -7.37 12.50 6.96
CA SER A 308 -7.67 12.91 5.59
C SER A 308 -7.57 11.78 4.58
N ASP A 309 -6.64 10.85 4.76
CA ASP A 309 -6.45 9.71 3.86
C ASP A 309 -7.55 8.65 4.01
N MET A 310 -8.15 8.52 5.21
CA MET A 310 -9.36 7.70 5.40
C MET A 310 -10.57 8.29 4.68
N ILE A 311 -10.77 9.60 4.82
CA ILE A 311 -11.88 10.32 4.18
C ILE A 311 -11.73 10.27 2.66
N ALA A 312 -10.50 10.43 2.15
CA ALA A 312 -10.22 10.28 0.73
C ALA A 312 -10.51 8.86 0.24
N ALA A 313 -10.06 7.84 0.97
CA ALA A 313 -10.35 6.44 0.64
C ALA A 313 -11.85 6.16 0.57
N GLN A 314 -12.63 6.67 1.52
CA GLN A 314 -14.09 6.53 1.51
C GLN A 314 -14.71 7.24 0.29
N ARG A 315 -14.37 8.51 0.05
CA ARG A 315 -14.95 9.28 -1.07
C ARG A 315 -14.64 8.64 -2.42
N VAL A 316 -13.43 8.11 -2.59
CA VAL A 316 -13.01 7.41 -3.82
C VAL A 316 -13.70 6.05 -3.95
N SER A 317 -13.89 5.31 -2.86
CA SER A 317 -14.62 4.02 -2.89
C SER A 317 -16.09 4.20 -3.29
N GLU A 318 -16.71 5.29 -2.83
CA GLU A 318 -18.08 5.68 -3.21
C GLU A 318 -18.23 5.99 -4.71
N GLN A 319 -17.13 6.25 -5.44
CA GLN A 319 -17.12 6.39 -6.90
C GLN A 319 -16.96 5.06 -7.66
N GLY A 320 -16.87 3.93 -6.94
CA GLY A 320 -16.76 2.60 -7.53
C GLY A 320 -15.33 2.13 -7.81
N VAL A 321 -14.32 2.81 -7.25
CA VAL A 321 -12.93 2.33 -7.26
C VAL A 321 -12.73 1.38 -6.08
N TYR A 322 -12.08 0.24 -6.30
CA TYR A 322 -11.77 -0.68 -5.21
C TYR A 322 -10.50 -0.22 -4.49
N LEU A 323 -10.60 0.01 -3.17
CA LEU A 323 -9.45 0.36 -2.35
C LEU A 323 -9.12 -0.73 -1.38
N THR A 324 -7.83 -0.98 -1.25
CA THR A 324 -7.35 -2.16 -0.59
C THR A 324 -6.13 -1.85 0.26
N PHE A 325 -6.18 -2.22 1.53
CA PHE A 325 -5.19 -1.82 2.52
C PHE A 325 -4.75 -2.99 3.36
N SER A 326 -3.48 -3.01 3.79
CA SER A 326 -3.05 -3.92 4.84
C SER A 326 -3.78 -3.61 6.14
N PHE A 327 -4.28 -4.65 6.82
CA PHE A 327 -4.94 -4.53 8.13
C PHE A 327 -3.96 -4.05 9.22
N GLY A 328 -2.66 -4.26 9.00
CA GLY A 328 -1.56 -3.86 9.87
C GLY A 328 -0.87 -5.06 10.53
N ASN A 329 0.42 -4.92 10.85
CA ASN A 329 1.28 -6.00 11.36
C ASN A 329 1.44 -5.96 12.89
N ALA A 330 0.50 -5.31 13.59
CA ALA A 330 0.63 -5.00 15.00
C ALA A 330 -0.20 -5.93 15.91
N GLY A 331 -0.50 -7.15 15.42
CA GLY A 331 -1.33 -8.13 16.12
C GLY A 331 -0.79 -8.54 17.50
N SER A 332 0.54 -8.51 17.69
CA SER A 332 1.19 -8.77 18.99
C SER A 332 0.83 -7.75 20.08
N MET A 333 0.27 -6.59 19.73
CA MET A 333 -0.17 -5.58 20.70
C MET A 333 -1.60 -5.83 21.22
N GLY A 334 -2.27 -6.90 20.75
CA GLY A 334 -3.60 -7.32 21.22
C GLY A 334 -4.75 -6.94 20.29
N LEU A 335 -5.96 -6.92 20.84
CA LEU A 335 -7.18 -6.57 20.10
C LEU A 335 -7.16 -5.10 19.68
N GLN A 336 -7.92 -4.77 18.62
CA GLN A 336 -8.12 -3.39 18.13
C GLN A 336 -6.85 -2.70 17.59
N THR A 337 -5.92 -3.47 17.07
CA THR A 337 -4.65 -2.99 16.48
C THR A 337 -4.74 -2.64 15.00
N CYS A 338 -5.96 -2.68 14.43
CA CYS A 338 -6.23 -2.27 13.06
C CYS A 338 -5.77 -0.82 12.81
N GLY A 339 -5.16 -0.60 11.65
CA GLY A 339 -4.58 0.68 11.29
C GLY A 339 -5.43 1.52 10.35
N SER A 340 -5.38 2.84 10.48
CA SER A 340 -5.84 3.76 9.43
C SER A 340 -4.85 3.79 8.25
N PRO A 341 -5.30 3.73 6.98
CA PRO A 341 -6.69 3.89 6.52
C PRO A 341 -7.45 2.59 6.24
N SER A 342 -6.95 1.41 6.66
CA SER A 342 -7.60 0.12 6.36
C SER A 342 -9.03 0.00 6.88
N ILE A 343 -9.36 0.71 7.95
CA ILE A 343 -10.71 0.78 8.53
C ILE A 343 -11.65 1.79 7.83
N SER A 344 -11.24 2.37 6.70
CA SER A 344 -12.09 3.31 5.96
C SER A 344 -13.35 2.62 5.41
N PRO A 345 -14.55 3.22 5.54
CA PRO A 345 -15.75 2.66 4.94
C PRO A 345 -15.61 2.46 3.42
N GLY A 346 -16.01 1.27 2.94
CA GLY A 346 -15.89 0.88 1.54
C GLY A 346 -14.49 0.41 1.12
N ALA A 347 -13.50 0.47 2.02
CA ALA A 347 -12.21 -0.15 1.81
C ALA A 347 -12.23 -1.66 2.14
N ILE A 348 -11.35 -2.40 1.49
CA ILE A 348 -11.09 -3.81 1.76
C ILE A 348 -9.83 -3.87 2.62
N ALA A 349 -10.00 -4.12 3.91
CA ALA A 349 -8.89 -4.37 4.83
C ALA A 349 -8.47 -5.83 4.72
N VAL A 350 -7.20 -6.09 4.44
CA VAL A 350 -6.71 -7.45 4.24
C VAL A 350 -5.67 -7.80 5.28
N ALA A 351 -5.97 -8.87 6.00
CA ALA A 351 -5.07 -9.54 6.92
C ALA A 351 -4.43 -10.70 6.16
N SER A 352 -3.64 -11.52 6.84
CA SER A 352 -3.10 -12.69 6.17
C SER A 352 -2.66 -13.78 7.09
N ILE A 353 -2.32 -14.85 6.42
CA ILE A 353 -2.23 -16.20 6.90
C ILE A 353 -0.93 -16.76 6.33
N ASP A 354 -0.21 -17.51 7.13
CA ASP A 354 1.04 -18.15 6.73
C ASP A 354 0.86 -19.66 6.87
N ASN A 355 1.79 -20.37 6.28
CA ASN A 355 1.89 -21.80 6.43
C ASN A 355 2.57 -22.14 7.75
N LEU A 356 1.93 -23.01 8.53
CA LEU A 356 2.52 -23.54 9.76
C LEU A 356 3.80 -24.37 9.50
N HIS A 357 4.09 -24.72 8.24
CA HIS A 357 5.21 -25.56 7.84
C HIS A 357 5.82 -25.13 6.49
N ALA A 358 7.15 -24.98 6.38
CA ALA A 358 7.81 -24.75 5.09
C ALA A 358 8.09 -26.06 4.35
N ALA A 359 7.84 -26.09 3.04
CA ALA A 359 8.26 -27.19 2.18
C ALA A 359 9.79 -27.15 1.99
N GLN A 360 10.47 -28.27 2.27
CA GLN A 360 11.89 -28.46 1.99
C GLN A 360 12.02 -29.58 0.94
N LEU A 361 12.53 -29.24 -0.24
CA LEU A 361 12.72 -30.20 -1.31
C LEU A 361 14.09 -30.89 -1.16
N GLN A 362 14.15 -32.17 -1.53
CA GLN A 362 15.35 -32.99 -1.46
C GLN A 362 15.75 -33.42 -2.87
N LEU A 363 17.00 -33.16 -3.25
CA LEU A 363 17.63 -33.74 -4.42
C LEU A 363 18.55 -34.87 -3.97
N PHE A 364 18.51 -36.00 -4.68
CA PHE A 364 19.46 -37.08 -4.50
C PHE A 364 20.50 -37.01 -5.61
N THR A 365 21.77 -36.90 -5.24
CA THR A 365 22.87 -37.01 -6.21
C THR A 365 22.99 -38.47 -6.70
N PRO A 366 23.66 -38.71 -7.84
CA PRO A 366 23.97 -40.07 -8.29
C PRO A 366 24.72 -40.92 -7.25
N ASP A 367 25.43 -40.27 -6.31
CA ASP A 367 26.18 -40.89 -5.21
C ASP A 367 25.31 -41.05 -3.94
N ASN A 368 24.00 -40.84 -4.06
CA ASN A 368 23.01 -40.97 -2.99
C ASN A 368 23.18 -39.96 -1.84
N GLU A 369 23.84 -38.82 -2.12
CA GLU A 369 23.89 -37.69 -1.19
C GLU A 369 22.59 -36.89 -1.28
N THR A 370 22.02 -36.57 -0.12
CA THR A 370 20.83 -35.72 -0.01
C THR A 370 21.25 -34.26 0.01
N ILE A 371 20.89 -33.52 -1.03
CA ILE A 371 20.99 -32.06 -1.07
C ILE A 371 19.61 -31.52 -0.72
N PHE A 372 19.52 -30.90 0.46
CA PHE A 372 18.33 -30.18 0.85
C PHE A 372 18.34 -28.80 0.19
N TYR A 373 17.26 -28.47 -0.49
CA TYR A 373 17.02 -27.10 -0.93
C TYR A 373 15.62 -26.68 -0.50
N LEU A 374 15.53 -25.52 0.13
CA LEU A 374 14.25 -24.88 0.27
C LEU A 374 13.88 -24.40 -1.15
N PRO A 375 12.75 -24.84 -1.76
CA PRO A 375 12.14 -24.05 -2.82
C PRO A 375 12.00 -22.68 -2.19
N GLY A 376 12.80 -21.74 -2.67
CA GLY A 376 12.82 -20.44 -2.03
C GLY A 376 11.39 -19.94 -1.99
N THR A 377 10.92 -19.53 -0.82
CA THR A 377 9.91 -18.47 -0.73
C THR A 377 10.50 -17.15 -1.25
N ALA A 378 11.33 -17.21 -2.30
CA ALA A 378 12.38 -16.29 -2.61
C ALA A 378 12.00 -15.49 -3.84
N PHE A 379 11.29 -14.39 -3.60
CA PHE A 379 11.81 -13.11 -4.05
C PHE A 379 12.52 -12.46 -2.84
N GLY A 380 13.72 -11.93 -3.10
CA GLY A 380 14.81 -11.91 -2.11
C GLY A 380 14.58 -11.08 -0.86
N GLY A 381 15.27 -11.43 0.23
CA GLY A 381 15.51 -10.59 1.40
C GLY A 381 14.30 -10.16 2.25
N TRP A 382 13.08 -10.35 1.76
CA TRP A 382 11.83 -10.02 2.43
C TRP A 382 11.20 -11.28 3.01
N GLN A 383 11.60 -11.65 4.22
CA GLN A 383 10.81 -12.54 5.06
C GLN A 383 9.97 -11.74 6.06
N THR A 384 9.50 -10.57 5.64
CA THR A 384 8.22 -10.03 6.12
C THR A 384 7.16 -11.03 5.70
N THR A 385 6.16 -11.27 6.53
CA THR A 385 5.05 -10.32 6.59
C THR A 385 4.19 -10.22 5.30
N VAL A 386 4.58 -10.85 4.18
CA VAL A 386 4.01 -10.65 2.82
C VAL A 386 4.06 -11.87 1.89
N GLN A 387 4.45 -13.03 2.40
CA GLN A 387 4.42 -14.32 1.73
C GLN A 387 3.01 -14.87 1.80
N SER A 388 2.32 -14.67 0.68
CA SER A 388 1.06 -15.30 0.28
C SER A 388 -0.21 -14.81 1.00
N ILE A 389 -1.16 -14.25 0.23
CA ILE A 389 -2.57 -14.67 0.13
C ILE A 389 -3.52 -13.49 -0.19
N ILE A 390 -4.31 -13.76 -1.23
CA ILE A 390 -5.34 -12.94 -1.90
C ILE A 390 -4.71 -11.71 -2.55
N ILE A 391 -5.32 -11.15 -3.61
CA ILE A 391 -4.96 -9.77 -3.93
C ILE A 391 -5.12 -9.01 -2.61
N VAL A 392 -4.08 -8.22 -2.33
CA VAL A 392 -3.97 -7.22 -1.29
C VAL A 392 -3.39 -7.76 0.02
N ASN A 393 -2.11 -7.45 0.24
CA ASN A 393 -1.40 -7.26 1.50
C ASN A 393 -1.93 -7.84 2.82
N GLY A 394 -1.12 -8.74 3.37
CA GLY A 394 -0.86 -8.91 4.81
C GLY A 394 0.01 -10.14 5.01
N GLU A 395 0.47 -10.42 6.24
CA GLU A 395 0.87 -11.79 6.72
C GLU A 395 0.69 -11.94 8.25
N PHE A 396 1.19 -13.05 8.76
CA PHE A 396 0.86 -13.85 9.94
C PHE A 396 1.65 -13.55 11.24
N PHE A 397 1.35 -14.34 12.30
CA PHE A 397 2.20 -14.54 13.49
C PHE A 397 2.30 -16.06 13.81
N VAL A 398 3.52 -16.60 13.95
CA VAL A 398 3.78 -17.88 14.66
C VAL A 398 4.07 -17.57 16.14
N ARG A 399 3.65 -18.50 17.02
CA ARG A 399 3.90 -18.56 18.47
C ARG A 399 5.36 -18.47 18.89
#